data_AF-A0A1X2GYY2-F1
#
_entry.id   AF-A0A1X2GYY2-F1
#
_cell.length_a   1.000
_cell.length_b   1.000
_cell.length_c   1.000
_cell.angle_alpha   90.00
_cell.angle_beta   90.00
_cell.angle_gamma   90.00
#
_symmetry.space_group_name_H-M   'P 1'
#
loop_
_entity.id
_entity.type
_entity.pdbx_description
1 polymer ?
#
loop_
_entity_poly.entity_id
_entity_poly.type
_entity_poly.pdbx_seq_one_letter_code
_entity_poly.pdbx_strand_id
1 'polypeptide(L)'
;MTAHSATEKEEISYAEDVHADSLDGSNKDVEHAQKDPHGRPIKSEAEKRLVRRLNWSLLPLVGVLIFLTFCDKAALSIGPMLGMNQELGLVGNQFSLLGALFYVGQLVYQIPNQFVMQRVSHGRYLGTLLIVWGVVVTCMSLSKNFAQMAAMRFLLGLLEAGAMPCLYLITNTLYRRSEQPIFFGYVVMCNGTGAALGSLTTYGIAHIKQPRGITAWRWGLIFYGVATILAGIVCYFLLIDSPDSRLLRLNEEEKKIMEDRTRDNAVVKHKVIMLHHIREALLEPRWWLLMIATFAVSLQNGGMLTFSSTFTYGLGFDALQTILLQIPSGMASALGVVVAAALAYKTRQIIYTCLFMLIIGIVGLIVLMAIPAGGVKLVGYYLSWGGTGAYSIMVIIIGNNVKGYTKKIFYNGAIMFFYTLGNIVGPLIMIDTQAPRYMGGMTGFLVGYVVAFVCMALIRLDMMYTNKKRRAAGPPEKVDMQQDLTDKEDQTFIYRL
;
A
#
# COMPACT_ATOMS: atom_id res chain seq x y z
N MET A 1 0.40 -54.85 21.65
CA MET A 1 1.48 -54.54 20.69
C MET A 1 0.91 -53.66 19.60
N THR A 2 1.52 -52.50 19.45
CA THR A 2 1.00 -51.26 18.87
C THR A 2 0.98 -51.27 17.34
N ALA A 3 -0.14 -50.82 16.77
CA ALA A 3 -0.28 -50.47 15.36
C ALA A 3 0.29 -49.06 15.12
N HIS A 4 1.15 -48.90 14.11
CA HIS A 4 1.56 -47.59 13.59
C HIS A 4 1.02 -47.41 12.18
N SER A 5 -0.03 -46.59 12.09
CA SER A 5 -0.52 -45.96 10.87
C SER A 5 0.41 -44.80 10.49
N ALA A 6 1.16 -44.94 9.41
CA ALA A 6 1.92 -43.85 8.81
C ALA A 6 0.98 -43.04 7.90
N THR A 7 0.52 -41.89 8.38
CA THR A 7 -0.07 -40.85 7.54
C THR A 7 1.03 -40.15 6.76
N GLU A 8 1.15 -40.49 5.49
CA GLU A 8 1.94 -39.78 4.49
C GLU A 8 1.34 -38.38 4.30
N LYS A 9 2.06 -37.35 4.78
CA LYS A 9 1.72 -35.95 4.51
C LYS A 9 2.16 -35.66 3.08
N GLU A 10 1.24 -35.64 2.13
CA GLU A 10 1.47 -35.08 0.80
C GLU A 10 2.02 -33.65 0.94
N GLU A 11 3.29 -33.45 0.59
CA GLU A 11 3.89 -32.13 0.44
C GLU A 11 3.24 -31.43 -0.75
N ILE A 12 2.41 -30.43 -0.45
CA ILE A 12 1.82 -29.53 -1.44
C ILE A 12 2.95 -28.65 -1.99
N SER A 13 3.55 -29.05 -3.11
CA SER A 13 4.44 -28.21 -3.91
C SER A 13 3.61 -27.14 -4.61
N TYR A 14 4.08 -25.90 -4.53
CA TYR A 14 3.43 -24.78 -5.18
C TYR A 14 4.26 -24.32 -6.39
N ALA A 15 3.60 -23.78 -7.42
CA ALA A 15 4.20 -23.44 -8.71
C ALA A 15 5.41 -22.48 -8.71
N GLU A 16 5.71 -21.76 -7.61
CA GLU A 16 7.00 -21.06 -7.49
C GLU A 16 8.19 -22.02 -7.47
N ASP A 17 8.01 -23.23 -6.94
CA ASP A 17 9.04 -24.28 -6.91
C ASP A 17 9.25 -24.90 -8.30
N VAL A 18 8.24 -24.90 -9.18
CA VAL A 18 8.30 -25.45 -10.55
C VAL A 18 8.83 -24.43 -11.56
N HIS A 19 8.69 -23.12 -11.28
CA HIS A 19 9.28 -22.06 -12.10
C HIS A 19 10.81 -22.07 -12.11
N ALA A 20 11.45 -22.69 -11.08
CA ALA A 20 12.90 -22.79 -11.02
C ALA A 20 13.47 -23.87 -11.96
N ASP A 21 12.73 -24.96 -12.21
CA ASP A 21 13.23 -26.15 -12.92
C ASP A 21 12.94 -26.17 -14.43
N SER A 22 12.01 -25.34 -14.91
CA SER A 22 11.50 -25.44 -16.31
C SER A 22 12.18 -24.51 -17.32
N LEU A 23 13.23 -23.77 -16.94
CA LEU A 23 13.94 -22.83 -17.83
C LEU A 23 15.25 -23.37 -18.44
N ASP A 24 15.60 -24.64 -18.24
CA ASP A 24 16.92 -25.19 -18.60
C ASP A 24 17.07 -25.62 -20.08
N GLY A 25 16.29 -25.00 -20.97
CA GLY A 25 16.03 -25.50 -22.32
C GLY A 25 16.44 -24.63 -23.50
N SER A 26 17.36 -23.67 -23.37
CA SER A 26 18.22 -23.19 -24.49
C SER A 26 19.11 -22.01 -24.10
N ASN A 27 20.38 -22.27 -23.81
CA ASN A 27 21.54 -21.49 -24.26
C ASN A 27 22.79 -22.05 -23.59
N LYS A 28 23.52 -22.87 -24.33
CA LYS A 28 24.92 -23.18 -24.03
C LYS A 28 25.70 -21.89 -24.31
N ASP A 29 26.12 -21.19 -23.26
CA ASP A 29 27.27 -20.25 -23.18
C ASP A 29 27.11 -19.30 -21.97
N VAL A 30 26.91 -19.84 -20.77
CA VAL A 30 26.93 -19.05 -19.53
C VAL A 30 27.76 -19.82 -18.50
N GLU A 31 28.88 -19.23 -18.06
CA GLU A 31 29.57 -19.63 -16.84
C GLU A 31 28.54 -19.78 -15.73
N HIS A 32 28.37 -21.02 -15.24
CA HIS A 32 27.38 -21.37 -14.23
C HIS A 32 27.44 -20.40 -13.05
N ALA A 33 26.45 -19.51 -12.94
CA ALA A 33 26.15 -18.85 -11.68
C ALA A 33 25.76 -19.96 -10.70
N GLN A 34 26.68 -20.37 -9.83
CA GLN A 34 26.42 -21.38 -8.82
C GLN A 34 25.16 -20.97 -8.04
N LYS A 35 24.16 -21.85 -8.02
CA LYS A 35 22.93 -21.66 -7.26
C LYS A 35 23.06 -22.42 -5.94
N ASP A 36 22.62 -21.83 -4.85
CA ASP A 36 22.49 -22.48 -3.54
C ASP A 36 21.45 -23.63 -3.61
N PRO A 37 21.34 -24.55 -2.63
CA PRO A 37 20.34 -25.64 -2.62
C PRO A 37 18.88 -25.18 -2.73
N HIS A 38 18.62 -23.88 -2.60
CA HIS A 38 17.32 -23.23 -2.76
C HIS A 38 17.17 -22.44 -4.08
N GLY A 39 18.03 -22.68 -5.08
CA GLY A 39 17.93 -22.04 -6.41
C GLY A 39 18.35 -20.57 -6.46
N ARG A 40 18.95 -20.03 -5.39
CA ARG A 40 19.38 -18.62 -5.30
C ARG A 40 20.77 -18.46 -5.90
N PRO A 41 21.02 -17.48 -6.80
CA PRO A 41 22.37 -17.24 -7.30
C PRO A 41 23.30 -16.86 -6.13
N ILE A 42 24.44 -17.55 -6.02
CA ILE A 42 25.47 -17.26 -5.03
C ILE A 42 26.03 -15.87 -5.32
N LYS A 43 25.74 -14.92 -4.43
CA LYS A 43 26.13 -13.52 -4.60
C LYS A 43 27.65 -13.40 -4.46
N SER A 44 28.32 -13.00 -5.54
CA SER A 44 29.73 -12.60 -5.50
C SER A 44 29.94 -11.45 -4.50
N GLU A 45 31.14 -11.36 -3.89
CA GLU A 45 31.49 -10.26 -2.97
C GLU A 45 31.34 -8.88 -3.64
N ALA A 46 31.57 -8.78 -4.95
CA ALA A 46 31.31 -7.57 -5.73
C ALA A 46 29.81 -7.23 -5.79
N GLU A 47 28.94 -8.24 -5.95
CA GLU A 47 27.48 -8.04 -5.97
C GLU A 47 26.95 -7.57 -4.60
N LYS A 48 27.46 -8.14 -3.49
CA LYS A 48 27.09 -7.69 -2.13
C LYS A 48 27.50 -6.24 -1.88
N ARG A 49 28.68 -5.83 -2.37
CA ARG A 49 29.18 -4.45 -2.26
C ARG A 49 28.33 -3.47 -3.06
N LEU A 50 27.97 -3.83 -4.29
CA LEU A 50 27.10 -3.05 -5.16
C LEU A 50 25.71 -2.85 -4.54
N VAL A 51 25.08 -3.92 -4.04
CA VAL A 51 23.77 -3.85 -3.38
C VAL A 51 23.84 -2.98 -2.13
N ARG A 52 24.92 -3.06 -1.34
CA ARG A 52 25.10 -2.20 -0.17
C ARG A 52 25.20 -0.72 -0.57
N ARG A 53 25.92 -0.39 -1.65
CA ARG A 53 26.01 0.99 -2.17
C ARG A 53 24.66 1.49 -2.67
N LEU A 54 23.94 0.66 -3.40
CA LEU A 54 22.58 0.96 -3.89
C LEU A 54 21.63 1.22 -2.71
N ASN A 55 21.66 0.36 -1.69
CA ASN A 55 20.86 0.50 -0.48
C ASN A 55 21.16 1.81 0.25
N TRP A 56 22.42 2.17 0.43
CA TRP A 56 22.80 3.43 1.10
C TRP A 56 22.42 4.68 0.33
N SER A 57 22.29 4.60 -1.00
CA SER A 57 21.84 5.74 -1.81
C SER A 57 20.31 5.84 -1.86
N LEU A 58 19.61 4.72 -2.00
CA LEU A 58 18.19 4.71 -2.32
C LEU A 58 17.28 4.54 -1.09
N LEU A 59 17.63 3.69 -0.13
CA LEU A 59 16.78 3.44 1.04
C LEU A 59 16.57 4.69 1.93
N PRO A 60 17.60 5.49 2.26
CA PRO A 60 17.39 6.71 3.05
C PRO A 60 16.47 7.72 2.36
N LEU A 61 16.61 7.88 1.05
CA LEU A 61 15.74 8.75 0.25
C LEU A 61 14.30 8.25 0.31
N VAL A 62 14.07 6.96 0.07
CA VAL A 62 12.74 6.34 0.18
C VAL A 62 12.13 6.55 1.56
N GLY A 63 12.92 6.38 2.62
CA GLY A 63 12.49 6.63 3.99
C GLY A 63 12.04 8.08 4.22
N VAL A 64 12.81 9.06 3.74
CA VAL A 64 12.46 10.49 3.82
C VAL A 64 11.20 10.80 3.01
N LEU A 65 11.05 10.22 1.81
CA LEU A 65 9.87 10.42 0.97
C LEU A 65 8.59 9.91 1.64
N ILE A 66 8.62 8.68 2.16
CA ILE A 66 7.47 8.08 2.85
C ILE A 66 7.14 8.87 4.12
N PHE A 67 8.16 9.33 4.85
CA PHE A 67 7.98 10.20 6.01
C PHE A 67 7.26 11.50 5.63
N LEU A 68 7.70 12.18 4.58
CA LEU A 68 7.07 13.43 4.11
C LEU A 68 5.63 13.21 3.63
N THR A 69 5.35 12.10 2.94
CA THR A 69 3.98 11.70 2.57
C THR A 69 3.06 11.60 3.79
N PHE A 70 3.56 11.02 4.88
CA PHE A 70 2.78 10.90 6.10
C PHE A 70 2.58 12.23 6.83
N CYS A 71 3.63 13.04 6.90
CA CYS A 71 3.57 14.35 7.53
C CYS A 71 2.49 15.26 6.93
N ASP A 72 2.36 15.27 5.60
CA ASP A 72 1.33 16.06 4.92
C ASP A 72 -0.10 15.61 5.26
N LYS A 73 -0.36 14.30 5.23
CA LYS A 73 -1.66 13.74 5.63
C LYS A 73 -1.98 14.01 7.10
N ALA A 74 -0.98 13.87 7.97
CA ALA A 74 -1.11 14.17 9.39
C ALA A 74 -1.39 15.67 9.63
N ALA A 75 -0.77 16.57 8.87
CA ALA A 75 -0.98 18.01 8.98
C ALA A 75 -2.44 18.41 8.70
N LEU A 76 -3.12 17.75 7.75
CA LEU A 76 -4.57 17.95 7.58
C LEU A 76 -5.33 17.51 8.81
N SER A 77 -5.07 16.29 9.27
CA SER A 77 -5.88 15.70 10.32
C SER A 77 -5.77 16.50 11.60
N ILE A 78 -4.60 17.04 11.93
CA ILE A 78 -4.35 17.83 13.14
C ILE A 78 -4.83 19.29 12.98
N GLY A 79 -4.97 19.77 11.74
CA GLY A 79 -5.41 21.14 11.42
C GLY A 79 -6.61 21.65 12.23
N PRO A 80 -7.73 20.91 12.32
CA PRO A 80 -8.88 21.28 13.14
C PRO A 80 -8.55 21.62 14.60
N MET A 81 -7.62 20.88 15.22
CA MET A 81 -7.19 21.10 16.62
C MET A 81 -6.36 22.37 16.79
N LEU A 82 -5.71 22.79 15.72
CA LEU A 82 -4.87 23.98 15.67
C LEU A 82 -5.63 25.21 15.14
N GLY A 83 -6.96 25.15 15.04
CA GLY A 83 -7.80 26.28 14.64
C GLY A 83 -8.05 26.43 13.13
N MET A 84 -7.67 25.44 12.31
CA MET A 84 -7.86 25.51 10.85
C MET A 84 -9.32 25.73 10.43
N ASN A 85 -10.27 25.06 11.09
CA ASN A 85 -11.69 25.17 10.74
C ASN A 85 -12.25 26.57 11.00
N GLN A 86 -11.78 27.23 12.07
CA GLN A 86 -12.21 28.58 12.44
C GLN A 86 -11.65 29.63 11.48
N GLU A 87 -10.38 29.50 11.09
CA GLU A 87 -9.74 30.47 10.19
C GLU A 87 -10.19 30.39 8.74
N LEU A 88 -10.46 29.19 8.24
CA LEU A 88 -10.92 28.97 6.86
C LEU A 88 -12.45 29.09 6.72
N GLY A 89 -13.16 29.30 7.83
CA GLY A 89 -14.62 29.34 7.87
C GLY A 89 -15.25 28.06 7.34
N LEU A 90 -14.70 26.90 7.70
CA LEU A 90 -15.22 25.61 7.24
C LEU A 90 -16.57 25.34 7.90
N VAL A 91 -17.62 25.21 7.08
CA VAL A 91 -19.00 24.95 7.53
C VAL A 91 -19.48 23.60 7.03
N GLY A 92 -20.01 22.79 7.94
CA GLY A 92 -20.55 21.47 7.62
C GLY A 92 -19.51 20.56 6.97
N ASN A 93 -19.96 19.67 6.09
CA ASN A 93 -19.15 18.62 5.47
C ASN A 93 -17.98 19.09 4.57
N GLN A 94 -17.61 20.38 4.59
CA GLN A 94 -16.46 20.91 3.88
C GLN A 94 -15.15 20.28 4.34
N PHE A 95 -14.97 19.98 5.64
CA PHE A 95 -13.77 19.27 6.10
C PHE A 95 -13.68 17.84 5.53
N SER A 96 -14.81 17.11 5.51
CA SER A 96 -14.94 15.81 4.84
C SER A 96 -14.58 15.88 3.36
N LEU A 97 -15.03 16.92 2.66
CA LEU A 97 -14.72 17.17 1.25
C LEU A 97 -13.22 17.43 1.02
N LEU A 98 -12.53 18.14 1.92
CA LEU A 98 -11.08 18.34 1.81
C LEU A 98 -10.30 17.03 1.85
N GLY A 99 -10.71 16.10 2.73
CA GLY A 99 -10.13 14.76 2.80
C GLY A 99 -10.40 13.94 1.54
N ALA A 100 -11.62 13.99 1.01
CA ALA A 100 -12.01 13.27 -0.19
C ALA A 100 -11.33 13.79 -1.46
N LEU A 101 -11.21 15.11 -1.62
CA LEU A 101 -10.63 15.76 -2.81
C LEU A 101 -9.17 15.36 -3.08
N PHE A 102 -8.41 15.07 -2.04
CA PHE A 102 -7.07 14.53 -2.15
C PHE A 102 -7.09 13.18 -2.92
N TYR A 103 -7.95 12.25 -2.52
CA TYR A 103 -8.06 10.95 -3.19
C TYR A 103 -8.69 11.05 -4.59
N VAL A 104 -9.57 12.04 -4.82
CA VAL A 104 -10.10 12.33 -6.17
C VAL A 104 -8.96 12.77 -7.10
N GLY A 105 -8.08 13.67 -6.65
CA GLY A 105 -6.88 14.04 -7.38
C GLY A 105 -6.00 12.82 -7.65
N GLN A 106 -5.81 11.98 -6.63
CA GLN A 106 -4.99 10.78 -6.77
C GLN A 106 -5.53 9.83 -7.84
N LEU A 107 -6.85 9.63 -7.88
CA LEU A 107 -7.53 8.78 -8.86
C LEU A 107 -7.36 9.30 -10.30
N VAL A 108 -7.55 10.61 -10.50
CA VAL A 108 -7.49 11.24 -11.83
C VAL A 108 -6.09 11.14 -12.42
N TYR A 109 -5.04 11.33 -11.61
CA TYR A 109 -3.66 11.30 -12.11
C TYR A 109 -3.08 9.89 -12.23
N GLN A 110 -3.68 8.88 -11.61
CA GLN A 110 -3.14 7.52 -11.59
C GLN A 110 -2.94 6.94 -13.01
N ILE A 111 -3.89 7.17 -13.91
CA ILE A 111 -3.84 6.69 -15.30
C ILE A 111 -2.84 7.53 -16.13
N PRO A 112 -2.94 8.88 -16.20
CA PRO A 112 -1.95 9.71 -16.90
C PRO A 112 -0.51 9.45 -16.45
N ASN A 113 -0.31 9.29 -15.14
CA ASN A 113 1.02 9.04 -14.57
C ASN A 113 1.68 7.79 -15.17
N GLN A 114 0.94 6.70 -15.36
CA GLN A 114 1.49 5.49 -15.97
C GLN A 114 2.00 5.72 -17.40
N PHE A 115 1.36 6.59 -18.18
CA PHE A 115 1.83 6.95 -19.51
C PHE A 115 3.07 7.85 -19.48
N VAL A 116 3.10 8.82 -18.56
CA VAL A 116 4.25 9.75 -18.40
C VAL A 116 5.50 8.99 -17.96
N MET A 117 5.36 8.07 -17.00
CA MET A 117 6.47 7.27 -16.48
C MET A 117 7.16 6.40 -17.54
N GLN A 118 6.44 6.00 -18.60
CA GLN A 118 7.03 5.25 -19.71
C GLN A 118 7.91 6.11 -20.63
N ARG A 119 7.77 7.44 -20.59
CA ARG A 119 8.41 8.38 -21.53
C ARG A 119 9.52 9.23 -20.90
N VAL A 120 9.58 9.30 -19.57
CA VAL A 120 10.49 10.20 -18.84
C VAL A 120 11.44 9.40 -17.95
N SER A 121 12.67 9.90 -17.74
CA SER A 121 13.59 9.34 -16.75
C SER A 121 12.95 9.39 -15.36
N HIS A 122 12.88 8.23 -14.70
CA HIS A 122 12.14 8.04 -13.45
C HIS A 122 12.67 8.95 -12.33
N GLY A 123 13.98 9.19 -12.25
CA GLY A 123 14.58 9.98 -11.18
C GLY A 123 14.29 11.46 -11.29
N ARG A 124 14.45 12.03 -12.49
CA ARG A 124 14.12 13.45 -12.74
C ARG A 124 12.63 13.72 -12.59
N TYR A 125 11.81 12.77 -13.04
CA TYR A 125 10.37 12.86 -12.88
C TYR A 125 9.97 12.86 -11.40
N LEU A 126 10.47 11.91 -10.60
CA LEU A 126 10.18 11.85 -9.16
C LEU A 126 10.66 13.11 -8.43
N GLY A 127 11.88 13.57 -8.68
CA GLY A 127 12.40 14.81 -8.09
C GLY A 127 11.58 16.05 -8.45
N THR A 128 11.18 16.20 -9.71
CA THR A 128 10.34 17.33 -10.16
C THR A 128 8.96 17.27 -9.49
N LEU A 129 8.35 16.09 -9.44
CA LEU A 129 7.05 15.87 -8.82
C LEU A 129 7.07 16.21 -7.33
N LEU A 130 8.15 15.88 -6.62
CA LEU A 130 8.35 16.24 -5.21
C LEU A 130 8.54 17.74 -5.00
N ILE A 131 9.28 18.42 -5.87
CA ILE A 131 9.45 19.87 -5.79
C ILE A 131 8.09 20.57 -5.97
N VAL A 132 7.33 20.20 -7.00
CA VAL A 132 6.01 20.78 -7.24
C VAL A 132 5.04 20.43 -6.11
N TRP A 133 5.10 19.20 -5.58
CA TRP A 133 4.33 18.80 -4.41
C TRP A 133 4.64 19.69 -3.20
N GLY A 134 5.91 19.86 -2.85
CA GLY A 134 6.30 20.71 -1.73
C GLY A 134 5.88 22.17 -1.91
N VAL A 135 5.93 22.71 -3.13
CA VAL A 135 5.42 24.05 -3.46
C VAL A 135 3.92 24.15 -3.21
N VAL A 136 3.13 23.16 -3.64
CA VAL A 136 1.67 23.13 -3.39
C VAL A 136 1.39 23.09 -1.89
N VAL A 137 2.11 22.28 -1.11
CA VAL A 137 1.95 22.22 0.36
C VAL A 137 2.29 23.56 1.01
N THR A 138 3.36 24.24 0.60
CA THR A 138 3.68 25.59 1.10
C THR A 138 2.59 26.59 0.70
N CYS A 139 2.08 26.53 -0.52
CA CYS A 139 0.98 27.38 -0.99
C CYS A 139 -0.34 27.13 -0.23
N MET A 140 -0.58 25.91 0.28
CA MET A 140 -1.75 25.61 1.12
C MET A 140 -1.78 26.46 2.41
N SER A 141 -0.61 26.80 2.97
CA SER A 141 -0.54 27.66 4.16
C SER A 141 -1.07 29.09 3.92
N LEU A 142 -1.09 29.54 2.66
CA LEU A 142 -1.55 30.86 2.25
C LEU A 142 -3.06 30.90 1.95
N SER A 143 -3.73 29.74 1.95
CA SER A 143 -5.15 29.66 1.65
C SER A 143 -6.00 30.33 2.73
N LYS A 144 -6.99 31.11 2.28
CA LYS A 144 -7.89 31.89 3.15
C LYS A 144 -9.33 31.37 3.13
N ASN A 145 -9.69 30.64 2.07
CA ASN A 145 -11.05 30.17 1.83
C ASN A 145 -11.07 28.66 1.56
N PHE A 146 -12.21 28.01 1.81
CA PHE A 146 -12.46 26.61 1.46
C PHE A 146 -12.07 26.28 0.02
N ALA A 147 -12.50 27.08 -0.97
CA ALA A 147 -12.24 26.81 -2.38
C ALA A 147 -10.74 26.78 -2.73
N GLN A 148 -9.93 27.65 -2.10
CA GLN A 148 -8.49 27.66 -2.30
C GLN A 148 -7.84 26.42 -1.68
N MET A 149 -8.24 26.06 -0.46
CA MET A 149 -7.76 24.85 0.19
C MET A 149 -8.15 23.60 -0.62
N ALA A 150 -9.39 23.51 -1.09
CA ALA A 150 -9.92 22.44 -1.91
C ALA A 150 -9.15 22.26 -3.22
N ALA A 151 -8.87 23.36 -3.95
CA ALA A 151 -8.07 23.31 -5.16
C ALA A 151 -6.64 22.80 -4.90
N MET A 152 -5.99 23.29 -3.84
CA MET A 152 -4.66 22.83 -3.46
C MET A 152 -4.65 21.35 -3.04
N ARG A 153 -5.70 20.87 -2.36
CA ARG A 153 -5.86 19.44 -2.02
C ARG A 153 -5.98 18.55 -3.24
N PHE A 154 -6.75 19.00 -4.23
CA PHE A 154 -6.85 18.26 -5.48
C PHE A 154 -5.50 18.18 -6.20
N LEU A 155 -4.77 19.31 -6.30
CA LEU A 155 -3.42 19.35 -6.89
C LEU A 155 -2.42 18.48 -6.13
N LEU A 156 -2.48 18.48 -4.80
CA LEU A 156 -1.67 17.65 -3.92
C LEU A 156 -1.87 16.17 -4.22
N GLY A 157 -3.13 15.74 -4.33
CA GLY A 157 -3.50 14.38 -4.70
C GLY A 157 -3.00 13.96 -6.08
N LEU A 158 -3.10 14.84 -7.08
CA LEU A 158 -2.55 14.59 -8.43
C LEU A 158 -1.05 14.30 -8.35
N LEU A 159 -0.29 15.11 -7.61
CA LEU A 159 1.16 14.98 -7.53
C LEU A 159 1.57 13.72 -6.75
N GLU A 160 0.94 13.45 -5.60
CA GLU A 160 1.32 12.30 -4.78
C GLU A 160 1.06 10.95 -5.48
N ALA A 161 0.06 10.87 -6.36
CA ALA A 161 -0.27 9.64 -7.10
C ALA A 161 0.91 9.04 -7.88
N GLY A 162 1.85 9.89 -8.31
CA GLY A 162 3.00 9.45 -9.08
C GLY A 162 4.18 8.93 -8.27
N ALA A 163 4.28 9.29 -6.98
CA ALA A 163 5.49 9.03 -6.19
C ALA A 163 5.74 7.53 -5.95
N MET A 164 4.74 6.80 -5.45
CA MET A 164 4.89 5.38 -5.12
C MET A 164 5.11 4.48 -6.35
N PRO A 165 4.34 4.63 -7.45
CA PRO A 165 4.62 3.89 -8.67
C PRO A 165 6.04 4.14 -9.21
N CYS A 166 6.57 5.35 -9.06
CA CYS A 166 7.93 5.68 -9.54
C CYS A 166 8.98 4.92 -8.75
N LEU A 167 8.85 4.92 -7.43
CA LEU A 167 9.71 4.15 -6.56
C LEU A 167 9.68 2.65 -6.90
N TYR A 168 8.49 2.10 -7.18
CA TYR A 168 8.37 0.69 -7.57
C TYR A 168 9.03 0.37 -8.91
N LEU A 169 8.92 1.24 -9.92
CA LEU A 169 9.61 1.03 -11.19
C LEU A 169 11.13 1.12 -11.02
N ILE A 170 11.63 2.10 -10.27
CA ILE A 170 13.07 2.25 -10.00
C ILE A 170 13.60 0.99 -9.29
N THR A 171 12.89 0.50 -8.27
CA THR A 171 13.28 -0.72 -7.58
C THR A 171 13.27 -1.93 -8.51
N ASN A 172 12.25 -2.08 -9.35
CA ASN A 172 12.19 -3.17 -10.32
C ASN A 172 13.32 -3.12 -11.35
N THR A 173 13.84 -1.93 -11.67
CA THR A 173 14.99 -1.79 -12.58
C THR A 173 16.34 -2.06 -11.90
N LEU A 174 16.53 -1.67 -10.64
CA LEU A 174 17.84 -1.70 -9.97
C LEU A 174 18.07 -2.96 -9.11
N TYR A 175 17.00 -3.56 -8.57
CA TYR A 175 17.07 -4.72 -7.67
C TYR A 175 16.59 -5.99 -8.36
N ARG A 176 17.26 -7.12 -8.08
CA ARG A 176 16.80 -8.44 -8.53
C ARG A 176 15.46 -8.80 -7.87
N ARG A 177 14.68 -9.67 -8.51
CA ARG A 177 13.41 -10.19 -7.98
C ARG A 177 13.52 -10.77 -6.57
N SER A 178 14.64 -11.41 -6.24
CA SER A 178 14.90 -11.95 -4.90
C SER A 178 15.18 -10.88 -3.83
N GLU A 179 15.54 -9.67 -4.24
CA GLU A 179 15.86 -8.54 -3.35
C GLU A 179 14.66 -7.60 -3.15
N GLN A 180 13.73 -7.57 -4.11
CA GLN A 180 12.54 -6.72 -4.09
C GLN A 180 11.67 -6.90 -2.82
N PRO A 181 11.37 -8.11 -2.31
CA PRO A 181 10.57 -8.28 -1.10
C PRO A 181 11.16 -7.59 0.14
N ILE A 182 12.50 -7.57 0.26
CA ILE A 182 13.20 -6.89 1.36
C ILE A 182 13.01 -5.38 1.25
N PHE A 183 13.11 -4.84 0.04
CA PHE A 183 12.85 -3.42 -0.23
C PHE A 183 11.40 -3.05 0.12
N PHE A 184 10.41 -3.84 -0.32
CA PHE A 184 9.00 -3.60 0.01
C PHE A 184 8.75 -3.70 1.51
N GLY A 185 9.38 -4.66 2.20
CA GLY A 185 9.35 -4.75 3.66
C GLY A 185 9.87 -3.48 4.34
N TYR A 186 10.99 -2.92 3.85
CA TYR A 186 11.52 -1.65 4.33
C TYR A 186 10.56 -0.49 4.11
N VAL A 187 9.93 -0.38 2.93
CA VAL A 187 8.90 0.65 2.63
C VAL A 187 7.74 0.58 3.62
N VAL A 188 7.24 -0.62 3.92
CA VAL A 188 6.16 -0.82 4.89
C VAL A 188 6.59 -0.42 6.31
N MET A 189 7.83 -0.74 6.70
CA MET A 189 8.38 -0.28 7.99
C MET A 189 8.49 1.24 8.04
N CYS A 190 8.97 1.87 6.97
CA CYS A 190 9.07 3.32 6.84
C CYS A 190 7.71 4.02 6.95
N ASN A 191 6.64 3.38 6.48
CA ASN A 191 5.27 3.89 6.59
C ASN A 191 4.86 4.01 8.07
N GLY A 192 5.06 2.93 8.84
CA GLY A 192 4.77 2.91 10.28
C GLY A 192 5.65 3.89 11.09
N THR A 193 6.96 3.90 10.84
CA THR A 193 7.87 4.86 11.50
C THR A 193 7.60 6.29 11.06
N GLY A 194 7.17 6.49 9.80
CA GLY A 194 6.81 7.77 9.23
C GLY A 194 5.63 8.41 9.95
N ALA A 195 4.59 7.62 10.25
CA ALA A 195 3.46 8.06 11.07
C ALA A 195 3.91 8.50 12.49
N ALA A 196 4.79 7.73 13.12
CA ALA A 196 5.30 8.03 14.46
C ALA A 196 6.14 9.32 14.49
N LEU A 197 7.13 9.43 13.60
CA LEU A 197 7.98 10.61 13.48
C LEU A 197 7.17 11.82 13.01
N GLY A 198 6.19 11.64 12.13
CA GLY A 198 5.35 12.72 11.62
C GLY A 198 4.50 13.34 12.73
N SER A 199 3.94 12.49 13.58
CA SER A 199 3.22 12.93 14.79
C SER A 199 4.16 13.65 15.77
N LEU A 200 5.38 13.14 15.97
CA LEU A 200 6.38 13.79 16.85
C LEU A 200 6.83 15.16 16.33
N THR A 201 7.08 15.29 15.03
CA THR A 201 7.41 16.59 14.43
C THR A 201 6.23 17.54 14.51
N THR A 202 5.00 17.07 14.32
CA THR A 202 3.81 17.91 14.47
C THR A 202 3.64 18.37 15.92
N TYR A 203 3.93 17.50 16.89
CA TYR A 203 3.93 17.85 18.32
C TYR A 203 4.95 18.97 18.61
N GLY A 204 6.15 18.89 18.04
CA GLY A 204 7.16 19.95 18.15
C GLY A 204 6.71 21.26 17.53
N ILE A 205 6.06 21.22 16.35
CA ILE A 205 5.54 22.41 15.66
C ILE A 205 4.37 23.02 16.44
N ALA A 206 3.53 22.20 17.07
CA ALA A 206 2.41 22.67 17.89
C ALA A 206 2.86 23.46 19.15
N HIS A 207 4.12 23.34 19.58
CA HIS A 207 4.70 24.14 20.67
C HIS A 207 5.15 25.55 20.22
N ILE A 208 5.20 25.81 18.92
CA ILE A 208 5.62 27.11 18.38
C ILE A 208 4.49 28.11 18.64
N LYS A 209 4.60 28.87 19.74
CA LYS A 209 3.63 29.89 20.16
C LYS A 209 3.64 31.07 19.19
N GLN A 210 2.67 31.08 18.26
CA GLN A 210 2.28 32.16 17.34
C GLN A 210 3.31 33.28 17.11
N PRO A 211 4.53 33.01 16.62
CA PRO A 211 5.44 34.07 16.29
C PRO A 211 4.84 34.81 15.09
N ARG A 212 4.52 36.10 15.25
CA ARG A 212 3.97 36.99 14.21
C ARG A 212 2.49 36.79 13.83
N GLY A 213 1.66 36.20 14.70
CA GLY A 213 0.21 36.06 14.44
C GLY A 213 -0.15 35.04 13.35
N ILE A 214 0.79 34.13 13.02
CA ILE A 214 0.56 32.99 12.13
C ILE A 214 0.23 31.77 13.01
N THR A 215 -0.89 31.12 12.69
CA THR A 215 -1.41 29.99 13.46
C THR A 215 -0.57 28.73 13.24
N ALA A 216 -0.50 27.88 14.27
CA ALA A 216 0.41 26.74 14.32
C ALA A 216 0.25 25.76 13.14
N TRP A 217 -0.97 25.58 12.61
CA TRP A 217 -1.21 24.72 11.45
C TRP A 217 -0.55 25.23 10.16
N ARG A 218 -0.48 26.55 9.96
CA ARG A 218 0.19 27.16 8.79
C ARG A 218 1.70 26.96 8.85
N TRP A 219 2.29 27.10 10.05
CA TRP A 219 3.70 26.79 10.27
C TRP A 219 4.03 25.33 9.97
N GLY A 220 3.13 24.40 10.34
CA GLY A 220 3.24 22.99 9.97
C GLY A 220 3.34 22.79 8.47
N LEU A 221 2.39 23.34 7.71
CA LEU A 221 2.39 23.23 6.24
C LEU A 221 3.62 23.88 5.59
N ILE A 222 4.08 25.02 6.08
CA ILE A 222 5.30 25.66 5.55
C ILE A 222 6.52 24.77 5.80
N PHE A 223 6.69 24.26 7.02
CA PHE A 223 7.82 23.41 7.37
C PHE A 223 7.85 22.13 6.53
N TYR A 224 6.70 21.44 6.42
CA TYR A 224 6.61 20.22 5.62
C TYR A 224 6.77 20.48 4.12
N GLY A 225 6.22 21.57 3.60
CA GLY A 225 6.39 21.96 2.20
C GLY A 225 7.85 22.25 1.86
N VAL A 226 8.56 23.03 2.68
CA VAL A 226 9.99 23.34 2.49
C VAL A 226 10.84 22.07 2.61
N ALA A 227 10.59 21.23 3.61
CA ALA A 227 11.29 19.94 3.75
C ALA A 227 11.08 19.05 2.52
N THR A 228 9.88 19.06 1.94
CA THR A 228 9.55 18.32 0.72
C THR A 228 10.25 18.88 -0.52
N ILE A 229 10.34 20.21 -0.65
CA ILE A 229 11.10 20.84 -1.74
C ILE A 229 12.58 20.44 -1.65
N LEU A 230 13.18 20.51 -0.46
CA LEU A 230 14.58 20.14 -0.25
C LEU A 230 14.81 18.65 -0.57
N ALA A 231 13.94 17.76 -0.09
CA ALA A 231 14.00 16.34 -0.42
C ALA A 231 13.83 16.09 -1.92
N GLY A 232 12.97 16.86 -2.60
CA GLY A 232 12.78 16.82 -4.05
C GLY A 232 14.01 17.26 -4.84
N ILE A 233 14.70 18.31 -4.40
CA ILE A 233 15.98 18.76 -5.01
C ILE A 233 17.06 17.69 -4.83
N VAL A 234 17.19 17.16 -3.61
CA VAL A 234 18.12 16.05 -3.32
C VAL A 234 17.80 14.85 -4.19
N CYS A 235 16.52 14.47 -4.31
CA CYS A 235 16.06 13.39 -5.16
C CYS A 235 16.36 13.67 -6.64
N TYR A 236 16.14 14.89 -7.13
CA TYR A 236 16.41 15.25 -8.52
C TYR A 236 17.88 15.08 -8.92
N PHE A 237 18.82 15.40 -8.03
CA PHE A 237 20.26 15.34 -8.32
C PHE A 237 20.94 14.04 -7.89
N LEU A 238 20.51 13.41 -6.79
CA LEU A 238 21.20 12.27 -6.19
C LEU A 238 20.51 10.93 -6.41
N LEU A 239 19.26 10.91 -6.92
CA LEU A 239 18.56 9.66 -7.14
C LEU A 239 19.16 8.91 -8.34
N ILE A 240 19.64 7.70 -8.07
CA ILE A 240 20.07 6.74 -9.07
C ILE A 240 18.81 6.16 -9.71
N ASP A 241 18.57 6.47 -10.98
CA ASP A 241 17.34 6.14 -11.69
C ASP A 241 17.54 5.13 -12.82
N SER A 242 18.78 4.86 -13.20
CA SER A 242 19.14 3.96 -14.30
C SER A 242 20.41 3.18 -13.97
N PRO A 243 20.54 1.94 -14.47
CA PRO A 243 21.74 1.12 -14.29
C PRO A 243 23.01 1.78 -14.86
N ASP A 244 22.86 2.68 -15.83
CA ASP A 244 23.94 3.46 -16.44
C ASP A 244 24.21 4.82 -15.77
N SER A 245 23.58 5.11 -14.63
CA SER A 245 23.71 6.42 -13.99
C SER A 245 25.16 6.71 -13.58
N ARG A 246 25.67 7.89 -13.97
CA ARG A 246 27.03 8.35 -13.63
C ARG A 246 27.30 8.37 -12.12
N LEU A 247 26.26 8.44 -11.30
CA LEU A 247 26.33 8.45 -9.84
C LEU A 247 26.75 7.10 -9.24
N LEU A 248 26.51 5.99 -9.94
CA LEU A 248 26.89 4.65 -9.47
C LEU A 248 28.41 4.41 -9.54
N ARG A 249 29.13 5.14 -10.41
CA ARG A 249 30.58 4.98 -10.69
C ARG A 249 30.97 3.49 -10.73
N LEU A 250 30.31 2.73 -11.62
CA LEU A 250 30.49 1.29 -11.70
C LEU A 250 31.89 0.93 -12.22
N ASN A 251 32.51 -0.06 -11.58
CA ASN A 251 33.66 -0.76 -12.13
C ASN A 251 33.24 -1.69 -13.29
N GLU A 252 34.16 -2.13 -14.17
CA GLU A 252 33.80 -2.99 -15.31
C GLU A 252 33.11 -4.31 -14.89
N GLU A 253 33.52 -4.89 -13.75
CA GLU A 253 32.85 -6.07 -13.16
C GLU A 253 31.45 -5.75 -12.64
N GLU A 254 31.24 -4.58 -12.01
CA GLU A 254 29.94 -4.16 -11.50
C GLU A 254 28.97 -3.82 -12.65
N LYS A 255 29.51 -3.36 -13.79
CA LYS A 255 28.73 -3.08 -15.00
C LYS A 255 28.16 -4.38 -15.61
N LYS A 256 28.98 -5.44 -15.72
CA LYS A 256 28.50 -6.77 -16.15
C LYS A 256 27.41 -7.30 -15.20
N ILE A 257 27.61 -7.16 -13.89
CA ILE A 257 26.60 -7.56 -12.89
C ILE A 257 25.28 -6.77 -13.06
N MET A 258 25.34 -5.47 -13.37
CA MET A 258 24.12 -4.66 -13.63
C MET A 258 23.43 -5.02 -14.96
N GLU A 259 24.19 -5.36 -16.00
CA GLU A 259 23.65 -5.86 -17.26
C GLU A 259 22.94 -7.22 -17.06
N ASP A 260 23.54 -8.12 -16.28
CA ASP A 260 22.93 -9.39 -15.88
C ASP A 260 21.66 -9.18 -15.05
N ARG A 261 21.67 -8.21 -14.12
CA ARG A 261 20.47 -7.82 -13.35
C ARG A 261 19.35 -7.29 -14.24
N THR A 262 19.71 -6.48 -15.24
CA THR A 262 18.74 -5.93 -16.20
C THR A 262 18.15 -7.04 -17.07
N ARG A 263 18.95 -8.04 -17.45
CA ARG A 263 18.48 -9.23 -18.18
C ARG A 263 17.58 -10.13 -17.32
N ASP A 264 17.93 -10.35 -16.06
CA ASP A 264 17.13 -11.15 -15.11
C ASP A 264 15.78 -10.46 -14.77
N ASN A 265 15.80 -9.13 -14.69
CA ASN A 265 14.61 -8.30 -14.52
C ASN A 265 13.84 -8.03 -15.82
N ALA A 266 14.38 -8.37 -16.99
CA ALA A 266 13.68 -8.26 -18.25
C ALA A 266 12.57 -9.33 -18.29
N VAL A 267 11.41 -8.97 -17.74
CA VAL A 267 10.18 -9.72 -17.90
C VAL A 267 9.98 -9.88 -19.41
N VAL A 268 9.80 -11.11 -19.88
CA VAL A 268 9.27 -11.39 -21.22
C VAL A 268 7.96 -10.62 -21.31
N LYS A 269 7.99 -9.44 -21.94
CA LYS A 269 6.81 -8.61 -22.11
C LYS A 269 5.90 -9.36 -23.06
N HIS A 270 4.93 -10.10 -22.54
CA HIS A 270 3.76 -10.46 -23.34
C HIS A 270 3.03 -9.15 -23.64
N LYS A 271 3.38 -8.53 -24.77
CA LYS A 271 2.88 -7.23 -25.24
C LYS A 271 1.42 -7.29 -25.70
N VAL A 272 0.81 -8.48 -25.74
CA VAL A 272 -0.55 -8.66 -26.25
C VAL A 272 -1.51 -8.67 -25.07
N ILE A 273 -2.25 -7.56 -24.91
CA ILE A 273 -3.37 -7.48 -23.96
C ILE A 273 -4.48 -8.37 -24.52
N MET A 274 -4.73 -9.49 -23.84
CA MET A 274 -5.80 -10.41 -24.21
C MET A 274 -7.14 -9.90 -23.67
N LEU A 275 -7.96 -9.29 -24.52
CA LEU A 275 -9.29 -8.77 -24.16
C LEU A 275 -10.22 -9.85 -23.59
N HIS A 276 -10.05 -11.12 -24.01
CA HIS A 276 -10.84 -12.23 -23.49
C HIS A 276 -10.54 -12.49 -22.00
N HIS A 277 -9.29 -12.36 -21.53
CA HIS A 277 -8.94 -12.45 -20.10
C HIS A 277 -9.64 -11.37 -19.26
N ILE A 278 -9.79 -10.15 -19.81
CA ILE A 278 -10.48 -9.04 -19.13
C ILE A 278 -11.99 -9.31 -19.06
N ARG A 279 -12.59 -9.76 -20.16
CA ARG A 279 -14.02 -10.12 -20.20
C ARG A 279 -14.32 -11.26 -19.23
N GLU A 280 -13.46 -12.26 -19.15
CA GLU A 280 -13.61 -13.37 -18.21
C GLU A 280 -13.52 -12.90 -16.75
N ALA A 281 -12.59 -12.00 -16.43
CA ALA A 281 -12.46 -11.41 -15.10
C ALA A 281 -13.72 -10.65 -14.68
N LEU A 282 -14.29 -9.83 -15.57
CA LEU A 282 -15.50 -9.05 -15.30
C LEU A 282 -16.75 -9.90 -15.09
N LEU A 283 -16.83 -11.07 -15.74
CA LEU A 283 -17.92 -12.03 -15.58
C LEU A 283 -17.76 -12.92 -14.34
N GLU A 284 -16.64 -12.81 -13.63
CA GLU A 284 -16.36 -13.64 -12.46
C GLU A 284 -16.96 -13.06 -11.17
N PRO A 285 -17.78 -13.83 -10.43
CA PRO A 285 -18.34 -13.37 -9.16
C PRO A 285 -17.26 -13.04 -8.11
N ARG A 286 -16.15 -13.80 -8.10
CA ARG A 286 -15.04 -13.59 -7.15
C ARG A 286 -14.38 -12.23 -7.31
N TRP A 287 -14.26 -11.76 -8.55
CA TRP A 287 -13.71 -10.43 -8.82
C TRP A 287 -14.57 -9.35 -8.16
N TRP A 288 -15.88 -9.38 -8.40
CA TRP A 288 -16.82 -8.43 -7.79
C TRP A 288 -16.82 -8.50 -6.27
N LEU A 289 -16.84 -9.71 -5.69
CA LEU A 289 -16.78 -9.88 -4.23
C LEU A 289 -15.49 -9.28 -3.64
N LEU A 290 -14.35 -9.46 -4.31
CA LEU A 290 -13.06 -8.93 -3.85
C LEU A 290 -12.99 -7.40 -3.99
N MET A 291 -13.54 -6.85 -5.08
CA MET A 291 -13.60 -5.40 -5.30
C MET A 291 -14.52 -4.72 -4.28
N ILE A 292 -15.69 -5.29 -4.01
CA ILE A 292 -16.62 -4.81 -2.98
C ILE A 292 -15.98 -4.87 -1.60
N ALA A 293 -15.32 -5.98 -1.26
CA ALA A 293 -14.63 -6.12 0.03
C ALA A 293 -13.51 -5.08 0.19
N THR A 294 -12.73 -4.84 -0.87
CA THR A 294 -11.66 -3.83 -0.86
C THR A 294 -12.22 -2.43 -0.67
N PHE A 295 -13.26 -2.08 -1.43
CA PHE A 295 -13.94 -0.79 -1.30
C PHE A 295 -14.44 -0.59 0.14
N ALA A 296 -15.11 -1.60 0.69
CA ALA A 296 -15.73 -1.52 2.01
C ALA A 296 -14.71 -1.36 3.16
N VAL A 297 -13.56 -2.05 3.11
CA VAL A 297 -12.47 -1.87 4.09
C VAL A 297 -11.82 -0.48 3.94
N SER A 298 -11.71 0.01 2.71
CA SER A 298 -11.06 1.31 2.42
C SER A 298 -11.90 2.50 2.87
N LEU A 299 -13.22 2.36 3.03
CA LEU A 299 -14.09 3.38 3.64
C LEU A 299 -13.56 3.82 5.01
N GLN A 300 -13.23 2.85 5.87
CA GLN A 300 -12.67 3.14 7.18
C GLN A 300 -11.32 3.84 7.05
N ASN A 301 -10.45 3.39 6.15
CA ASN A 301 -9.11 3.94 6.00
C ASN A 301 -9.14 5.45 5.69
N GLY A 302 -9.85 5.86 4.64
CA GLY A 302 -9.94 7.28 4.26
C GLY A 302 -10.58 8.15 5.34
N GLY A 303 -11.67 7.68 5.94
CA GLY A 303 -12.39 8.42 6.98
C GLY A 303 -11.60 8.53 8.29
N MET A 304 -11.03 7.42 8.76
CA MET A 304 -10.21 7.43 9.97
C MET A 304 -8.92 8.22 9.79
N LEU A 305 -8.25 8.19 8.63
CA LEU A 305 -7.07 9.03 8.37
C LEU A 305 -7.40 10.51 8.56
N THR A 306 -8.46 10.98 7.91
CA THR A 306 -8.87 12.39 7.90
C THR A 306 -9.30 12.86 9.30
N PHE A 307 -10.17 12.09 9.95
CA PHE A 307 -10.77 12.45 11.24
C PHE A 307 -10.00 11.94 12.47
N SER A 308 -8.82 11.36 12.28
CA SER A 308 -8.08 10.70 13.36
C SER A 308 -7.82 11.60 14.57
N SER A 309 -7.39 12.86 14.36
CA SER A 309 -7.21 13.80 15.49
C SER A 309 -8.54 14.25 16.11
N THR A 310 -9.60 14.36 15.31
CA THR A 310 -10.93 14.73 15.78
C THR A 310 -11.51 13.66 16.69
N PHE A 311 -11.27 12.39 16.37
CA PHE A 311 -11.67 11.28 17.23
C PHE A 311 -10.92 11.28 18.54
N THR A 312 -9.60 11.44 18.53
CA THR A 312 -8.80 11.43 19.77
C THR A 312 -9.06 12.66 20.64
N TYR A 313 -9.32 13.83 20.05
CA TYR A 313 -9.74 15.02 20.79
C TYR A 313 -11.12 14.87 21.42
N GLY A 314 -12.07 14.27 20.69
CA GLY A 314 -13.41 13.96 21.20
C GLY A 314 -13.44 13.00 22.39
N LEU A 315 -12.29 12.41 22.79
CA LEU A 315 -12.14 11.61 24.00
C LEU A 315 -11.86 12.45 25.26
N GLY A 316 -11.69 13.77 25.11
CA GLY A 316 -11.36 14.69 26.21
C GLY A 316 -9.86 14.90 26.43
N PHE A 317 -9.01 14.48 25.48
CA PHE A 317 -7.57 14.76 25.54
C PHE A 317 -7.26 16.16 25.00
N ASP A 318 -6.22 16.78 25.52
CA ASP A 318 -5.73 18.06 25.02
C ASP A 318 -5.21 17.95 23.57
N ALA A 319 -5.13 19.05 22.83
CA ALA A 319 -4.67 19.07 21.44
C ALA A 319 -3.24 18.48 21.29
N LEU A 320 -2.35 18.76 22.25
CA LEU A 320 -0.99 18.21 22.25
C LEU A 320 -0.97 16.71 22.53
N GLN A 321 -1.79 16.24 23.47
CA GLN A 321 -1.93 14.82 23.77
C GLN A 321 -2.56 14.05 22.62
N THR A 322 -3.54 14.65 21.94
CA THR A 322 -4.22 14.13 20.75
C THR A 322 -3.23 13.81 19.63
N ILE A 323 -2.24 14.69 19.41
CA ILE A 323 -1.16 14.47 18.44
C ILE A 323 -0.29 13.28 18.86
N LEU A 324 0.06 13.17 20.14
CA LEU A 324 0.91 12.09 20.66
C LEU A 324 0.22 10.72 20.57
N LEU A 325 -1.10 10.68 20.78
CA LEU A 325 -1.94 9.47 20.68
C LEU A 325 -2.08 8.92 19.25
N GLN A 326 -1.54 9.63 18.25
CA GLN A 326 -1.48 9.15 16.87
C GLN A 326 -0.24 8.28 16.60
N ILE A 327 0.77 8.34 17.47
CA ILE A 327 1.96 7.48 17.36
C ILE A 327 1.55 6.00 17.55
N PRO A 328 0.82 5.62 18.61
CA PRO A 328 0.45 4.22 18.80
C PRO A 328 -0.54 3.70 17.76
N SER A 329 -1.38 4.56 17.15
CA SER A 329 -2.30 4.14 16.08
C SER A 329 -1.57 3.76 14.80
N GLY A 330 -0.56 4.55 14.40
CA GLY A 330 0.32 4.20 13.28
C GLY A 330 1.08 2.89 13.53
N MET A 331 1.61 2.71 14.74
CA MET A 331 2.28 1.45 15.13
C MET A 331 1.32 0.26 15.13
N ALA A 332 0.08 0.43 15.61
CA ALA A 332 -0.93 -0.63 15.60
C ALA A 332 -1.28 -1.09 14.18
N SER A 333 -1.37 -0.16 13.21
CA SER A 333 -1.56 -0.50 11.80
C SER A 333 -0.38 -1.31 11.25
N ALA A 334 0.86 -0.87 11.50
CA ALA A 334 2.06 -1.57 11.06
C ALA A 334 2.17 -2.97 11.67
N LEU A 335 1.91 -3.11 12.97
CA LEU A 335 1.87 -4.40 13.66
C LEU A 335 0.78 -5.31 13.08
N GLY A 336 -0.41 -4.76 12.78
CA GLY A 336 -1.49 -5.51 12.13
C GLY A 336 -1.08 -6.13 10.80
N VAL A 337 -0.37 -5.36 9.96
CA VAL A 337 0.17 -5.86 8.67
C VAL A 337 1.21 -6.95 8.88
N VAL A 338 2.16 -6.76 9.82
CA VAL A 338 3.20 -7.75 10.12
C VAL A 338 2.60 -9.04 10.66
N VAL A 339 1.65 -8.95 11.60
CA VAL A 339 0.97 -10.13 12.17
C VAL A 339 0.15 -10.84 11.09
N ALA A 340 -0.54 -10.11 10.21
CA ALA A 340 -1.27 -10.72 9.09
C ALA A 340 -0.33 -11.48 8.15
N ALA A 341 0.80 -10.89 7.77
CA ALA A 341 1.79 -11.54 6.92
C ALA A 341 2.40 -12.79 7.59
N ALA A 342 2.78 -12.69 8.88
CA ALA A 342 3.35 -13.81 9.63
C ALA A 342 2.34 -14.96 9.82
N LEU A 343 1.07 -14.63 10.09
CA LEU A 343 0.01 -15.62 10.25
C LEU A 343 -0.29 -16.32 8.91
N ALA A 344 -0.35 -15.57 7.80
CA ALA A 344 -0.55 -16.14 6.47
C ALA A 344 0.60 -17.08 6.08
N TYR A 345 1.84 -16.70 6.39
CA TYR A 345 3.02 -17.53 6.14
C TYR A 345 3.00 -18.83 6.96
N LYS A 346 2.70 -18.74 8.27
CA LYS A 346 2.71 -19.90 9.17
C LYS A 346 1.54 -20.85 8.94
N THR A 347 0.34 -20.32 8.72
CA THR A 347 -0.89 -21.14 8.61
C THR A 347 -1.13 -21.67 7.20
N ARG A 348 -0.49 -21.06 6.18
CA ARG A 348 -0.78 -21.29 4.75
C ARG A 348 -2.27 -21.14 4.39
N GLN A 349 -3.06 -20.51 5.26
CA GLN A 349 -4.51 -20.30 5.15
C GLN A 349 -4.77 -18.80 5.05
N ILE A 350 -4.67 -18.29 3.83
CA ILE A 350 -4.63 -16.87 3.53
C ILE A 350 -6.00 -16.24 3.80
N ILE A 351 -7.10 -16.92 3.43
CA ILE A 351 -8.44 -16.34 3.59
C ILE A 351 -8.88 -16.36 5.05
N TYR A 352 -8.53 -17.39 5.85
CA TYR A 352 -8.82 -17.37 7.29
C TYR A 352 -8.05 -16.26 8.02
N THR A 353 -6.81 -16.02 7.61
CA THR A 353 -6.02 -14.89 8.13
C THR A 353 -6.73 -13.56 7.81
N CYS A 354 -7.28 -13.40 6.61
CA CYS A 354 -8.08 -12.23 6.24
C CYS A 354 -9.33 -12.08 7.13
N LEU A 355 -10.10 -13.16 7.31
CA LEU A 355 -11.32 -13.16 8.12
C LEU A 355 -11.02 -12.80 9.59
N PHE A 356 -9.93 -13.34 10.14
CA PHE A 356 -9.48 -13.01 11.49
C PHE A 356 -9.12 -11.52 11.65
N MET A 357 -8.40 -10.94 10.67
CA MET A 357 -8.08 -9.51 10.68
C MET A 357 -9.32 -8.62 10.54
N LEU A 358 -10.31 -9.05 9.75
CA LEU A 358 -11.60 -8.37 9.66
C LEU A 358 -12.37 -8.41 10.99
N ILE A 359 -12.37 -9.54 11.69
CA ILE A 359 -12.98 -9.65 13.03
C ILE A 359 -12.31 -8.68 14.01
N ILE A 360 -10.98 -8.58 14.00
CA ILE A 360 -10.24 -7.60 14.82
C ILE A 360 -10.73 -6.17 14.54
N GLY A 361 -10.86 -5.81 13.26
CA GLY A 361 -11.38 -4.50 12.86
C GLY A 361 -12.82 -4.26 13.33
N ILE A 362 -13.70 -5.25 13.17
CA ILE A 362 -15.10 -5.22 13.63
C ILE A 362 -15.18 -4.99 15.14
N VAL A 363 -14.42 -5.76 15.93
CA VAL A 363 -14.37 -5.60 17.39
C VAL A 363 -13.85 -4.21 17.75
N GLY A 364 -12.81 -3.72 17.07
CA GLY A 364 -12.28 -2.37 17.28
C GLY A 364 -13.33 -1.28 17.06
N LEU A 365 -14.08 -1.36 15.95
CA LEU A 365 -15.16 -0.42 15.64
C LEU A 365 -16.34 -0.52 16.62
N ILE A 366 -16.72 -1.74 17.06
CA ILE A 366 -17.78 -1.93 18.06
C ILE A 366 -17.38 -1.29 19.39
N VAL A 367 -16.15 -1.51 19.85
CA VAL A 367 -15.63 -0.90 21.08
C VAL A 367 -15.61 0.63 20.96
N LEU A 368 -15.19 1.15 19.80
CA LEU A 368 -15.18 2.58 19.53
C LEU A 368 -16.58 3.21 19.56
N MET A 369 -17.61 2.48 19.12
CA MET A 369 -18.99 2.93 19.12
C MET A 369 -19.69 2.77 20.48
N ALA A 370 -19.52 1.63 21.13
CA ALA A 370 -20.23 1.30 22.37
C ALA A 370 -19.79 2.17 23.54
N ILE A 371 -18.49 2.48 23.62
CA ILE A 371 -17.93 3.20 24.76
C ILE A 371 -18.04 4.72 24.53
N PRO A 372 -18.64 5.49 25.45
CA PRO A 372 -18.76 6.94 25.30
C PRO A 372 -17.42 7.68 25.48
N ALA A 373 -16.67 7.35 26.54
CA ALA A 373 -15.41 8.02 26.90
C ALA A 373 -14.46 7.07 27.68
N GLY A 374 -13.16 7.41 27.72
CA GLY A 374 -12.15 6.71 28.52
C GLY A 374 -11.08 5.95 27.72
N GLY A 375 -10.06 5.45 28.42
CA GLY A 375 -8.90 4.78 27.81
C GLY A 375 -9.25 3.50 27.03
N VAL A 376 -10.37 2.85 27.35
CA VAL A 376 -10.84 1.65 26.60
C VAL A 376 -11.29 2.02 25.18
N LYS A 377 -11.75 3.26 24.96
CA LYS A 377 -12.09 3.75 23.61
C LYS A 377 -10.84 3.94 22.74
N LEU A 378 -9.71 4.32 23.33
CA LEU A 378 -8.40 4.33 22.64
C LEU A 378 -7.97 2.94 22.21
N VAL A 379 -8.20 1.92 23.06
CA VAL A 379 -7.92 0.52 22.69
C VAL A 379 -8.77 0.11 21.48
N GLY A 380 -10.06 0.46 21.45
CA GLY A 380 -10.92 0.24 20.28
C GLY A 380 -10.40 0.94 19.01
N TYR A 381 -9.96 2.20 19.15
CA TYR A 381 -9.33 2.96 18.07
C TYR A 381 -8.07 2.26 17.53
N TYR A 382 -7.15 1.83 18.40
CA TYR A 382 -5.94 1.11 17.97
C TYR A 382 -6.24 -0.25 17.34
N LEU A 383 -7.22 -0.97 17.89
CA LEU A 383 -7.65 -2.27 17.36
C LEU A 383 -8.25 -2.14 15.96
N SER A 384 -9.03 -1.07 15.72
CA SER A 384 -9.60 -0.78 14.41
C SER A 384 -8.52 -0.51 13.35
N TRP A 385 -7.41 0.14 13.73
CA TRP A 385 -6.22 0.32 12.87
C TRP A 385 -5.47 -0.98 12.62
N GLY A 386 -5.42 -1.90 13.59
CA GLY A 386 -4.85 -3.24 13.41
C GLY A 386 -5.55 -4.05 12.31
N GLY A 387 -6.84 -3.78 12.06
CA GLY A 387 -7.60 -4.37 10.96
C GLY A 387 -7.08 -4.05 9.55
N THR A 388 -6.16 -3.08 9.39
CA THR A 388 -5.53 -2.71 8.11
C THR A 388 -4.84 -3.91 7.45
N GLY A 389 -4.38 -4.90 8.24
CA GLY A 389 -3.77 -6.13 7.73
C GLY A 389 -4.67 -6.92 6.78
N ALA A 390 -6.00 -6.78 6.88
CA ALA A 390 -6.94 -7.44 5.97
C ALA A 390 -6.73 -7.02 4.50
N TYR A 391 -6.48 -5.73 4.23
CA TYR A 391 -6.23 -5.23 2.88
C TYR A 391 -4.94 -5.83 2.28
N SER A 392 -3.86 -5.91 3.06
CA SER A 392 -2.60 -6.53 2.60
C SER A 392 -2.81 -7.99 2.18
N ILE A 393 -3.65 -8.73 2.92
CA ILE A 393 -4.00 -10.10 2.57
C ILE A 393 -4.84 -10.16 1.29
N MET A 394 -5.79 -9.24 1.07
CA MET A 394 -6.58 -9.19 -0.17
C MET A 394 -5.69 -9.02 -1.41
N VAL A 395 -4.62 -8.20 -1.31
CA VAL A 395 -3.62 -8.05 -2.40
C VAL A 395 -2.86 -9.37 -2.64
N ILE A 396 -2.47 -10.08 -1.57
CA ILE A 396 -1.80 -11.38 -1.66
C ILE A 396 -2.71 -12.45 -2.29
N ILE A 397 -4.01 -12.42 -2.00
CA ILE A 397 -4.99 -13.34 -2.60
C ILE A 397 -5.01 -13.20 -4.12
N ILE A 398 -4.98 -11.97 -4.66
CA ILE A 398 -4.85 -11.75 -6.12
C ILE A 398 -3.53 -12.34 -6.63
N GLY A 399 -2.44 -12.08 -5.91
CA GLY A 399 -1.11 -12.57 -6.25
C GLY A 399 -1.04 -14.09 -6.43
N ASN A 400 -1.73 -14.83 -5.55
CA ASN A 400 -1.66 -16.28 -5.46
C ASN A 400 -2.77 -17.04 -6.18
N ASN A 401 -3.94 -16.41 -6.39
CA ASN A 401 -5.14 -17.10 -6.89
C ASN A 401 -5.59 -16.67 -8.29
N VAL A 402 -4.88 -15.73 -8.93
CA VAL A 402 -5.18 -15.30 -10.31
C VAL A 402 -4.04 -15.72 -11.23
N LYS A 403 -4.38 -16.55 -12.22
CA LYS A 403 -3.50 -16.97 -13.32
C LYS A 403 -3.86 -16.19 -14.60
N GLY A 404 -2.89 -16.01 -15.50
CA GLY A 404 -3.02 -15.20 -16.69
C GLY A 404 -2.40 -13.81 -16.51
N TYR A 405 -1.41 -13.45 -17.32
CA TYR A 405 -0.68 -12.18 -17.20
C TYR A 405 -1.61 -10.96 -17.31
N THR A 406 -2.45 -10.94 -18.36
CA THR A 406 -3.42 -9.85 -18.57
C THR A 406 -4.48 -9.80 -17.47
N LYS A 407 -4.95 -10.96 -17.00
CA LYS A 407 -5.97 -11.08 -15.94
C LYS A 407 -5.42 -10.52 -14.61
N LYS A 408 -4.19 -10.88 -14.25
CA LYS A 408 -3.54 -10.43 -13.01
C LYS A 408 -3.31 -8.92 -12.99
N ILE A 409 -2.89 -8.32 -14.11
CA ILE A 409 -2.74 -6.86 -14.22
C ILE A 409 -4.10 -6.18 -14.04
N PHE A 410 -5.15 -6.71 -14.67
CA PHE A 410 -6.50 -6.16 -14.54
C PHE A 410 -7.02 -6.22 -13.09
N TYR A 411 -6.84 -7.34 -12.38
CA TYR A 411 -7.22 -7.45 -10.96
C TYR A 411 -6.45 -6.45 -10.09
N ASN A 412 -5.13 -6.29 -10.30
CA ASN A 412 -4.31 -5.34 -9.54
C ASN A 412 -4.65 -3.86 -9.87
N GLY A 413 -5.05 -3.56 -11.10
CA GLY A 413 -5.55 -2.23 -11.45
C GLY A 413 -6.90 -1.94 -10.79
N ALA A 414 -7.82 -2.91 -10.84
CA ALA A 414 -9.14 -2.79 -10.24
C ALA A 414 -9.08 -2.62 -8.72
N ILE A 415 -8.28 -3.41 -8.01
CA ILE A 415 -8.16 -3.30 -6.54
C ILE A 415 -7.68 -1.91 -6.12
N MET A 416 -6.72 -1.31 -6.85
CA MET A 416 -6.23 0.05 -6.60
C MET A 416 -7.30 1.11 -6.87
N PHE A 417 -8.10 0.93 -7.92
CA PHE A 417 -9.22 1.81 -8.24
C PHE A 417 -10.29 1.79 -7.12
N PHE A 418 -10.73 0.60 -6.71
CA PHE A 418 -11.73 0.45 -5.65
C PHE A 418 -11.20 0.86 -4.26
N TYR A 419 -9.91 0.65 -3.99
CA TYR A 419 -9.23 1.17 -2.80
C TYR A 419 -9.31 2.71 -2.74
N THR A 420 -8.96 3.37 -3.86
CA THR A 420 -9.01 4.84 -3.95
C THR A 420 -10.45 5.35 -3.86
N LEU A 421 -11.40 4.67 -4.51
CA LEU A 421 -12.83 4.99 -4.42
C LEU A 421 -13.35 4.90 -2.98
N GLY A 422 -12.97 3.87 -2.23
CA GLY A 422 -13.34 3.74 -0.82
C GLY A 422 -12.74 4.86 0.04
N ASN A 423 -11.50 5.27 -0.24
CA ASN A 423 -10.88 6.40 0.45
C ASN A 423 -11.52 7.76 0.12
N ILE A 424 -12.14 7.92 -1.06
CA ILE A 424 -12.94 9.10 -1.41
C ILE A 424 -14.25 9.12 -0.61
N VAL A 425 -14.95 7.98 -0.57
CA VAL A 425 -16.27 7.88 0.08
C VAL A 425 -16.14 7.90 1.60
N GLY A 426 -15.08 7.33 2.17
CA GLY A 426 -14.84 7.21 3.61
C GLY A 426 -15.05 8.52 4.40
N PRO A 427 -14.33 9.61 4.09
CA PRO A 427 -14.55 10.91 4.70
C PRO A 427 -15.97 11.46 4.49
N LEU A 428 -16.61 11.20 3.34
CA LEU A 428 -17.94 11.74 3.03
C LEU A 428 -19.06 11.12 3.87
N ILE A 429 -18.88 9.91 4.39
CA ILE A 429 -19.83 9.27 5.33
C ILE A 429 -19.76 9.95 6.71
N MET A 430 -18.67 10.65 7.02
CA MET A 430 -18.57 11.45 8.25
C MET A 430 -19.30 12.78 8.05
N ILE A 431 -20.56 12.80 8.49
CA ILE A 431 -21.43 13.97 8.43
C ILE A 431 -21.28 14.80 9.71
N ASP A 432 -21.12 16.11 9.53
CA ASP A 432 -20.91 17.07 10.62
C ASP A 432 -22.09 17.14 11.62
N THR A 433 -23.32 16.87 11.17
CA THR A 433 -24.52 16.84 12.03
C THR A 433 -24.47 15.78 13.12
N GLN A 434 -23.55 14.81 13.00
CA GLN A 434 -23.35 13.73 13.97
C GLN A 434 -22.06 13.90 14.78
N ALA A 435 -21.36 15.03 14.63
CA ALA A 435 -20.23 15.36 15.48
C ALA A 435 -20.66 15.47 16.95
N PRO A 436 -19.80 15.14 17.94
CA PRO A 436 -18.41 14.68 17.82
C PRO A 436 -18.25 13.14 17.80
N ARG A 437 -19.34 12.38 18.00
CA ARG A 437 -19.27 10.91 18.09
C ARG A 437 -19.36 10.22 16.72
N TYR A 438 -19.82 10.92 15.69
CA TYR A 438 -19.95 10.45 14.30
C TYR A 438 -20.52 9.02 14.17
N MET A 439 -21.61 8.74 14.90
CA MET A 439 -22.13 7.37 15.00
C MET A 439 -22.59 6.79 13.66
N GLY A 440 -23.15 7.60 12.76
CA GLY A 440 -23.50 7.17 11.40
C GLY A 440 -22.28 6.82 10.55
N GLY A 441 -21.19 7.59 10.68
CA GLY A 441 -19.91 7.28 10.04
C GLY A 441 -19.31 5.96 10.53
N MET A 442 -19.26 5.76 11.84
CA MET A 442 -18.74 4.53 12.44
C MET A 442 -19.60 3.30 12.12
N THR A 443 -20.93 3.45 12.11
CA THR A 443 -21.84 2.36 11.69
C THR A 443 -21.66 2.03 10.22
N GLY A 444 -21.46 3.03 9.35
CA GLY A 444 -21.10 2.82 7.95
C GLY A 444 -19.82 1.99 7.78
N PHE A 445 -18.79 2.28 8.57
CA PHE A 445 -17.55 1.48 8.56
C PHE A 445 -17.75 0.07 9.10
N LEU A 446 -18.54 -0.10 10.16
CA LEU A 446 -18.88 -1.42 10.70
C LEU A 446 -19.61 -2.27 9.65
N VAL A 447 -20.63 -1.70 9.00
CA VAL A 447 -21.36 -2.36 7.91
C VAL A 447 -20.41 -2.71 6.78
N GLY A 448 -19.50 -1.81 6.42
CA GLY A 448 -18.45 -2.08 5.42
C GLY A 448 -17.59 -3.30 5.78
N TYR A 449 -17.11 -3.39 7.03
CA TYR A 449 -16.31 -4.53 7.49
C TYR A 449 -17.10 -5.83 7.52
N VAL A 450 -18.38 -5.80 7.91
CA VAL A 450 -19.27 -6.96 7.89
C VAL A 450 -19.52 -7.42 6.45
N VAL A 451 -19.77 -6.49 5.52
CA VAL A 451 -19.90 -6.80 4.09
C VAL A 451 -18.61 -7.41 3.56
N ALA A 452 -17.45 -6.84 3.88
CA ALA A 452 -16.17 -7.41 3.49
C ALA A 452 -15.96 -8.82 4.07
N PHE A 453 -16.35 -9.06 5.33
CA PHE A 453 -16.29 -10.38 5.94
C PHE A 453 -17.14 -11.41 5.19
N VAL A 454 -18.40 -11.06 4.88
CA VAL A 454 -19.30 -11.92 4.10
C VAL A 454 -18.74 -12.18 2.70
N CYS A 455 -18.26 -11.16 2.00
CA CYS A 455 -17.66 -11.30 0.68
C CYS A 455 -16.44 -12.24 0.71
N MET A 456 -15.53 -12.07 1.68
CA MET A 456 -14.36 -12.94 1.82
C MET A 456 -14.73 -14.38 2.19
N ALA A 457 -15.76 -14.57 3.02
CA ALA A 457 -16.29 -15.89 3.33
C ALA A 457 -16.91 -16.57 2.10
N LEU A 458 -17.66 -15.83 1.27
CA LEU A 458 -18.22 -16.34 0.02
C LEU A 458 -17.14 -16.72 -0.99
N ILE A 459 -16.09 -15.89 -1.14
CA ILE A 459 -14.92 -16.22 -1.98
C ILE A 459 -14.29 -17.53 -1.52
N ARG A 460 -14.13 -17.71 -0.21
CA ARG A 460 -13.60 -18.96 0.35
C ARG A 460 -14.46 -20.16 -0.01
N LEU A 461 -15.78 -20.07 0.18
CA LEU A 461 -16.71 -21.17 -0.10
C LEU A 461 -16.69 -21.55 -1.59
N ASP A 462 -16.66 -20.57 -2.48
CA ASP A 462 -16.57 -20.78 -3.93
C ASP A 462 -15.22 -21.43 -4.32
N MET A 463 -14.11 -20.97 -3.75
CA MET A 463 -12.79 -21.59 -3.96
C MET A 463 -12.73 -23.02 -3.41
N MET A 464 -13.31 -23.27 -2.23
CA MET A 464 -13.39 -24.61 -1.62
C MET A 464 -14.24 -25.56 -2.48
N TYR A 465 -15.39 -25.10 -2.95
CA TYR A 465 -16.28 -25.87 -3.83
C TYR A 465 -15.59 -26.21 -5.16
N THR A 466 -14.93 -25.23 -5.77
CA THR A 466 -14.20 -25.41 -7.02
C THR A 466 -13.01 -26.35 -6.85
N ASN A 467 -12.23 -26.22 -5.77
CA ASN A 467 -11.14 -27.14 -5.45
C ASN A 467 -11.64 -28.56 -5.22
N LYS A 468 -12.79 -28.73 -4.53
CA LYS A 468 -13.40 -30.06 -4.32
C LYS A 468 -13.85 -30.67 -5.64
N LYS A 469 -14.45 -29.88 -6.54
CA LYS A 469 -14.87 -30.33 -7.88
C LYS A 469 -13.67 -30.71 -8.75
N ARG A 470 -12.61 -29.91 -8.76
CA ARG A 470 -11.37 -30.17 -9.54
C ARG A 470 -10.64 -31.40 -9.02
N ARG A 471 -10.52 -31.58 -7.71
CA ARG A 471 -9.93 -32.80 -7.11
C ARG A 471 -10.75 -34.06 -7.39
N ALA A 472 -12.08 -33.94 -7.48
CA ALA A 472 -12.96 -35.05 -7.83
C ALA A 472 -12.93 -35.43 -9.33
N ALA A 473 -12.45 -34.54 -10.21
CA ALA A 473 -12.41 -34.75 -11.65
C ALA A 473 -11.19 -35.57 -12.15
N GLY A 474 -10.29 -35.99 -11.25
CA GLY A 474 -9.07 -36.75 -11.59
C GLY A 474 -7.88 -35.86 -12.00
N PRO A 475 -6.66 -36.41 -12.15
CA PRO A 475 -5.49 -35.64 -12.55
C PRO A 475 -5.66 -35.14 -13.99
N PRO A 476 -5.69 -33.82 -14.22
CA PRO A 476 -5.89 -33.26 -15.54
C PRO A 476 -4.69 -33.59 -16.46
N GLU A 477 -4.99 -33.70 -17.75
CA GLU A 477 -4.01 -33.84 -18.83
C GLU A 477 -2.97 -32.70 -18.70
N LYS A 478 -1.66 -33.03 -18.83
CA LYS A 478 -0.57 -32.06 -18.66
C LYS A 478 -0.78 -30.88 -19.61
N VAL A 479 -1.21 -29.75 -19.06
CA VAL A 479 -1.41 -28.52 -19.82
C VAL A 479 -0.04 -27.94 -20.16
N ASP A 480 0.15 -27.60 -21.44
CA ASP A 480 1.38 -26.99 -21.94
C ASP A 480 1.61 -25.63 -21.25
N MET A 481 2.64 -25.54 -20.41
CA MET A 481 2.95 -24.36 -19.57
C MET A 481 3.32 -23.11 -20.41
N GLN A 482 3.47 -23.25 -21.73
CA GLN A 482 3.75 -22.16 -22.66
C GLN A 482 2.51 -21.34 -23.05
N GLN A 483 1.28 -21.81 -22.78
CA GLN A 483 0.05 -21.03 -23.04
C GLN A 483 -0.34 -20.21 -21.80
N ASP A 484 -0.56 -18.90 -21.95
CA ASP A 484 -1.01 -17.97 -20.89
C ASP A 484 -2.51 -18.18 -20.56
N LEU A 485 -2.87 -19.39 -20.13
CA LEU A 485 -4.25 -19.78 -19.79
C LEU A 485 -4.71 -19.12 -18.48
N THR A 486 -5.98 -18.74 -18.42
CA THR A 486 -6.58 -18.21 -17.19
C THR A 486 -6.82 -19.30 -16.14
N ASP A 487 -7.06 -18.90 -14.89
CA ASP A 487 -7.33 -19.82 -13.78
C ASP A 487 -8.65 -20.60 -13.92
N LYS A 488 -9.56 -20.19 -14.83
CA LYS A 488 -10.75 -20.95 -15.20
C LYS A 488 -10.48 -21.94 -16.33
N GLU A 489 -9.69 -21.54 -17.32
CA GLU A 489 -9.28 -22.37 -18.45
C GLU A 489 -8.35 -23.49 -18.00
N ASP A 490 -7.45 -23.18 -17.06
CA ASP A 490 -6.57 -24.16 -16.44
C ASP A 490 -7.29 -24.94 -15.32
N GLN A 491 -7.79 -26.13 -15.68
CA GLN A 491 -8.41 -27.04 -14.73
C GLN A 491 -7.41 -27.68 -13.74
N THR A 492 -6.09 -27.56 -13.99
CA THR A 492 -5.02 -28.05 -13.09
C THR A 492 -4.77 -27.09 -11.93
N PHE A 493 -5.19 -25.83 -12.06
CA PHE A 493 -4.94 -24.82 -11.06
C PHE A 493 -5.80 -25.06 -9.79
N ILE A 494 -5.15 -25.21 -8.64
CA ILE A 494 -5.82 -25.34 -7.33
C ILE A 494 -5.69 -24.01 -6.59
N TYR A 495 -6.82 -23.42 -6.20
CA TYR A 495 -6.83 -22.15 -5.46
C TYR A 495 -6.25 -22.32 -4.06
N ARG A 496 -5.43 -21.37 -3.60
CA ARG A 496 -4.98 -21.29 -2.21
C ARG A 496 -6.07 -20.67 -1.33
N LEU A 497 -6.46 -21.41 -0.28
CA LEU A 497 -7.53 -21.06 0.66
C LEU A 497 -7.07 -20.18 1.83
#